data_AF-A0A9J6D2V4-F1
#
_entry.id   AF-A0A9J6D2V4-F1
#
_cell.length_a   1.000
_cell.length_b   1.000
_cell.length_c   1.000
_cell.angle_alpha   90.00
_cell.angle_beta   90.00
_cell.angle_gamma   90.00
#
_symmetry.space_group_name_H-M   'P 1'
#
loop_
_entity.id
_entity.type
_entity.pdbx_description
1 polymer ?
#
loop_
_entity_poly.entity_id
_entity_poly.type
_entity_poly.pdbx_seq_one_letter_code
_entity_poly.pdbx_strand_id
1 'polypeptide(L)'
;MGHRNYNRDLSQQAQMTFTSSAWPGWSPPSKGCVNSWCDHTQVVLVLAMNKRVLAVLVKANPADCKSAPKLRCLLDNPSGLAAGAHDVLWCFVAALQMGRTLILNSTPWHYTPNDRGWTEVLQPVAGPSCENAGSQNMVVDGYPGHEWGLKTRSRMRDLPASFAKDLVANHGEPYAWWYGQILAYIFRLQNSTRKLIEDFKMKNDYKHPIVAIHIRRTDKKEEAAFHDVTEYMQHAEEFYSSLALRGQQVQKRVFIATDDPEVITEIIQK
;
A
#
# COMPACT_ATOMS: atom_id res chain seq x y z
N MET A 1 -10.30 41.07 40.49
CA MET A 1 -10.62 41.06 39.05
C MET A 1 -9.36 40.67 38.30
N GLY A 2 -9.20 39.58 37.57
CA GLY A 2 -9.95 38.36 37.34
C GLY A 2 -8.95 37.42 36.64
N HIS A 3 -8.73 36.24 37.22
CA HIS A 3 -7.89 35.20 36.65
C HIS A 3 -8.40 34.75 35.28
N ARG A 4 -7.50 34.57 34.30
CA ARG A 4 -7.64 33.50 33.29
C ARG A 4 -6.29 32.83 33.07
N ASN A 5 -6.15 31.69 33.74
CA ASN A 5 -5.21 30.63 33.38
C ASN A 5 -5.45 30.23 31.92
N TYR A 6 -4.39 30.22 31.12
CA TYR A 6 -4.36 29.48 29.87
C TYR A 6 -3.45 28.26 30.05
N ASN A 7 -4.02 27.23 30.70
CA ASN A 7 -3.53 25.87 30.57
C ASN A 7 -3.75 25.46 29.10
N ARG A 8 -2.68 25.38 28.30
CA ARG A 8 -2.65 24.49 27.14
C ARG A 8 -1.66 23.39 27.42
N ASP A 9 -2.23 22.35 27.98
CA ASP A 9 -1.75 20.99 28.03
C ASP A 9 -1.08 20.60 26.69
N LEU A 10 0.24 20.39 26.73
CA LEU A 10 1.08 19.99 25.60
C LEU A 10 1.24 18.45 25.54
N SER A 11 0.29 17.69 26.07
CA SER A 11 0.40 16.23 26.17
C SER A 11 -0.66 15.46 25.36
N GLN A 12 -0.74 15.66 24.05
CA GLN A 12 -1.38 14.68 23.15
C GLN A 12 -0.57 14.46 21.87
N GLN A 13 0.67 14.02 22.02
CA GLN A 13 1.28 13.17 20.99
C GLN A 13 0.50 11.86 20.98
N ALA A 14 -0.34 11.67 19.96
CA ALA A 14 -1.06 10.41 19.75
C ALA A 14 -0.05 9.35 19.33
N GLN A 15 0.60 8.73 20.32
CA GLN A 15 1.33 7.48 20.12
C GLN A 15 0.29 6.43 19.77
N MET A 16 0.37 5.90 18.55
CA MET A 16 -0.44 4.74 18.18
C MET A 16 0.08 3.55 18.95
N THR A 17 -0.75 3.00 19.82
CA THR A 17 -0.43 1.76 20.52
C THR A 17 -0.69 0.58 19.58
N PHE A 18 0.36 -0.19 19.33
CA PHE A 18 0.33 -1.43 18.59
C PHE A 18 0.32 -2.58 19.60
N THR A 19 -0.62 -3.49 19.45
CA THR A 19 -0.74 -4.65 20.34
C THR A 19 -0.37 -5.91 19.58
N SER A 20 0.61 -6.65 20.08
CA SER A 20 0.93 -7.98 19.58
C SER A 20 0.03 -9.01 20.27
N SER A 21 -0.92 -9.57 19.53
CA SER A 21 -1.64 -10.76 19.98
C SER A 21 -1.58 -11.80 18.87
N ALA A 22 -0.83 -12.86 19.14
CA ALA A 22 -0.76 -14.07 18.33
C ALA A 22 -2.13 -14.76 18.29
N TRP A 23 -2.50 -15.31 17.14
CA TRP A 23 -3.59 -16.27 17.03
C TRP A 23 -3.04 -17.66 16.72
N PRO A 24 -3.23 -18.66 17.61
CA PRO A 24 -3.12 -20.06 17.27
C PRO A 24 -4.46 -20.59 16.73
N GLY A 25 -4.41 -21.22 15.55
CA GLY A 25 -5.35 -22.23 15.04
C GLY A 25 -6.86 -21.99 15.16
N TRP A 26 -7.50 -21.52 14.08
CA TRP A 26 -8.93 -21.76 13.86
C TRP A 26 -9.33 -21.71 12.37
N SER A 27 -9.97 -22.78 11.90
CA SER A 27 -10.93 -22.87 10.78
C SER A 27 -12.17 -23.57 11.39
N PRO A 28 -13.44 -23.43 10.94
CA PRO A 28 -13.91 -23.30 9.56
C PRO A 28 -15.24 -22.46 9.44
N PRO A 29 -16.31 -22.80 8.65
CA PRO A 29 -16.65 -22.09 7.42
C PRO A 29 -18.07 -21.47 7.35
N SER A 30 -18.24 -20.55 6.39
CA SER A 30 -19.44 -20.31 5.56
C SER A 30 -20.68 -19.60 6.14
N LYS A 31 -21.36 -18.88 5.21
CA LYS A 31 -22.79 -18.51 5.17
C LYS A 31 -23.24 -17.34 6.07
N GLY A 32 -23.66 -16.23 5.45
CA GLY A 32 -24.40 -15.22 6.20
C GLY A 32 -24.77 -13.87 5.59
N CYS A 33 -24.48 -13.53 4.32
CA CYS A 33 -24.99 -12.26 3.76
C CYS A 33 -25.67 -12.49 2.42
N VAL A 34 -26.98 -12.29 2.42
CA VAL A 34 -27.83 -12.15 1.24
C VAL A 34 -28.45 -10.77 1.36
N ASN A 35 -28.12 -9.83 0.46
CA ASN A 35 -28.78 -8.53 0.14
C ASN A 35 -27.88 -7.27 0.17
N SER A 36 -28.34 -6.25 -0.58
CA SER A 36 -27.77 -4.90 -0.79
C SER A 36 -27.53 -4.07 0.49
N TRP A 37 -28.14 -4.46 1.61
CA TRP A 37 -27.90 -3.84 2.91
C TRP A 37 -26.51 -4.18 3.48
N CYS A 38 -26.01 -5.41 3.30
CA CYS A 38 -24.64 -5.76 3.70
C CYS A 38 -23.62 -4.92 2.89
N ASP A 39 -23.85 -4.73 1.59
CA ASP A 39 -22.99 -3.90 0.73
C ASP A 39 -22.97 -2.44 1.20
N HIS A 40 -24.11 -1.84 1.53
CA HIS A 40 -24.14 -0.45 1.97
C HIS A 40 -23.46 -0.25 3.33
N THR A 41 -23.72 -1.13 4.32
CA THR A 41 -23.09 -1.05 5.65
C THR A 41 -21.59 -1.33 5.57
N GLN A 42 -21.14 -2.30 4.76
CA GLN A 42 -19.72 -2.56 4.53
C GLN A 42 -19.04 -1.39 3.82
N VAL A 43 -19.66 -0.80 2.80
CA VAL A 43 -19.12 0.39 2.11
C VAL A 43 -18.99 1.57 3.07
N VAL A 44 -20.01 1.86 3.88
CA VAL A 44 -19.95 2.94 4.88
C VAL A 44 -18.85 2.70 5.91
N LEU A 45 -18.71 1.46 6.39
CA LEU A 45 -17.66 1.09 7.34
C LEU A 45 -16.27 1.26 6.71
N VAL A 46 -16.05 0.74 5.50
CA VAL A 46 -14.78 0.88 4.77
C VAL A 46 -14.43 2.34 4.54
N LEU A 47 -15.40 3.18 4.14
CA LEU A 47 -15.20 4.62 3.96
C LEU A 47 -14.84 5.32 5.27
N ALA A 48 -15.52 4.98 6.37
CA ALA A 48 -15.23 5.54 7.69
C ALA A 48 -13.82 5.14 8.18
N MET A 49 -13.44 3.88 7.97
CA MET A 49 -12.10 3.37 8.30
C MET A 49 -11.03 4.04 7.44
N ASN A 50 -11.23 4.13 6.12
CA ASN A 50 -10.34 4.84 5.19
C ASN A 50 -10.12 6.30 5.63
N LYS A 51 -11.19 7.01 6.01
CA LYS A 51 -11.10 8.39 6.50
C LYS A 51 -10.27 8.49 7.79
N ARG A 52 -10.44 7.54 8.72
CA ARG A 52 -9.64 7.46 9.95
C ARG A 52 -8.16 7.18 9.64
N VAL A 53 -7.85 6.24 8.74
CA VAL A 53 -6.47 5.95 8.32
C VAL A 53 -5.84 7.16 7.63
N LEU A 54 -6.56 7.82 6.71
CA LEU A 54 -6.06 9.02 6.05
C LEU A 54 -5.76 10.14 7.05
N ALA A 55 -6.61 10.33 8.07
CA ALA A 55 -6.36 11.32 9.12
C ALA A 55 -5.06 11.03 9.89
N VAL A 56 -4.74 9.76 10.12
CA VAL A 56 -3.47 9.33 10.74
C VAL A 56 -2.29 9.65 9.85
N LEU A 57 -2.37 9.27 8.57
CA LEU A 57 -1.29 9.51 7.61
C LEU A 57 -1.06 11.00 7.37
N VAL A 58 -2.12 11.80 7.35
CA VAL A 58 -2.03 13.27 7.30
C VAL A 58 -1.41 13.83 8.58
N LYS A 59 -1.81 13.34 9.76
CA LYS A 59 -1.25 13.77 11.06
C LYS A 59 0.23 13.43 11.21
N ALA A 60 0.73 12.42 10.50
CA ALA A 60 2.16 12.14 10.43
C ALA A 60 2.98 13.26 9.75
N ASN A 61 2.32 14.25 9.12
CA ASN A 61 2.93 15.43 8.52
C ASN A 61 2.73 16.67 9.42
N PRO A 62 3.78 17.14 10.10
CA PRO A 62 3.70 18.25 11.05
C PRO A 62 3.64 19.60 10.31
N ALA A 63 3.02 20.60 10.92
CA ALA A 63 3.05 21.96 10.38
C ALA A 63 4.45 22.59 10.46
N ASP A 64 5.16 22.39 11.59
CA ASP A 64 6.57 22.74 11.76
C ASP A 64 7.44 21.49 11.68
N CYS A 65 8.00 21.23 10.50
CA CYS A 65 8.88 20.09 10.32
C CYS A 65 10.23 20.27 11.00
N LYS A 66 10.71 21.51 11.19
CA LYS A 66 12.07 21.76 11.69
C LYS A 66 12.26 21.16 13.08
N SER A 67 11.31 21.39 13.98
CA SER A 67 11.34 20.88 15.35
C SER A 67 10.83 19.44 15.50
N ALA A 68 10.02 18.94 14.57
CA ALA A 68 9.36 17.64 14.68
C ALA A 68 10.36 16.45 14.73
N PRO A 69 10.06 15.38 15.49
CA PRO A 69 10.79 14.11 15.41
C PRO A 69 10.69 13.47 14.02
N LYS A 70 11.81 13.04 13.45
CA LYS A 70 11.88 12.47 12.10
C LYS A 70 12.49 11.07 12.11
N LEU A 71 12.16 10.28 11.09
CA LEU A 71 12.83 9.04 10.74
C LEU A 71 13.28 9.13 9.29
N ARG A 72 14.57 8.97 9.03
CA ARG A 72 15.11 8.85 7.67
C ARG A 72 14.92 7.43 7.18
N CYS A 73 14.45 7.28 5.95
CA CYS A 73 14.48 6.02 5.20
C CYS A 73 15.41 6.19 4.01
N LEU A 74 16.52 5.46 4.00
CA LEU A 74 17.44 5.42 2.87
C LEU A 74 16.98 4.30 1.94
N LEU A 75 16.43 4.64 0.77
CA LEU A 75 15.99 3.66 -0.20
C LEU A 75 17.15 3.31 -1.14
N ASP A 76 17.93 2.31 -0.77
CA ASP A 76 19.09 1.80 -1.49
C ASP A 76 18.91 0.33 -1.94
N ASN A 77 17.68 -0.19 -1.85
CA ASN A 77 17.36 -1.57 -2.19
C ASN A 77 17.82 -1.91 -3.63
N PRO A 78 18.67 -2.94 -3.82
CA PRO A 78 19.20 -3.30 -5.13
C PRO A 78 18.26 -4.20 -5.95
N SER A 79 17.13 -4.63 -5.39
CA SER A 79 16.12 -5.50 -6.03
C SER A 79 15.02 -4.70 -6.75
N GLY A 80 14.06 -5.40 -7.35
CA GLY A 80 13.00 -4.76 -8.15
C GLY A 80 12.10 -3.76 -7.41
N LEU A 81 11.31 -3.00 -8.19
CA LEU A 81 10.46 -1.89 -7.73
C LEU A 81 9.62 -2.23 -6.49
N ALA A 82 8.96 -3.39 -6.49
CA ALA A 82 8.08 -3.82 -5.40
C ALA A 82 8.85 -4.08 -4.09
N ALA A 83 10.09 -4.57 -4.16
CA ALA A 83 10.93 -4.77 -2.98
C ALA A 83 11.28 -3.41 -2.35
N GLY A 84 11.69 -2.44 -3.18
CA GLY A 84 11.93 -1.06 -2.73
C GLY A 84 10.67 -0.40 -2.14
N ALA A 85 9.51 -0.59 -2.75
CA ALA A 85 8.25 -0.07 -2.20
C ALA A 85 7.90 -0.68 -0.83
N HIS A 86 8.16 -1.98 -0.64
CA HIS A 86 8.00 -2.62 0.67
C HIS A 86 9.00 -2.11 1.71
N ASP A 87 10.19 -1.69 1.32
CA ASP A 87 11.14 -1.02 2.21
C ASP A 87 10.62 0.35 2.66
N VAL A 88 10.03 1.13 1.76
CA VAL A 88 9.38 2.41 2.11
C VAL A 88 8.18 2.18 3.04
N LEU A 89 7.35 1.16 2.75
CA LEU A 89 6.24 0.76 3.62
C LEU A 89 6.73 0.44 5.03
N TRP A 90 7.80 -0.36 5.13
CA TRP A 90 8.40 -0.72 6.40
C TRP A 90 8.87 0.52 7.18
N CYS A 91 9.61 1.43 6.54
CA CYS A 91 10.02 2.68 7.16
C CYS A 91 8.82 3.52 7.62
N PHE A 92 7.74 3.56 6.84
CA PHE A 92 6.54 4.32 7.19
C PHE A 92 5.87 3.74 8.44
N VAL A 93 5.68 2.43 8.49
CA VAL A 93 5.11 1.75 9.66
C VAL A 93 5.95 2.03 10.91
N ALA A 94 7.28 1.93 10.79
CA ALA A 94 8.18 2.25 11.90
C ALA A 94 8.08 3.71 12.33
N ALA A 95 8.00 4.66 11.39
CA ALA A 95 7.82 6.08 11.69
C ALA A 95 6.52 6.32 12.47
N LEU A 96 5.41 5.69 12.06
CA LEU A 96 4.12 5.77 12.76
C LEU A 96 4.21 5.20 14.18
N GLN A 97 4.83 4.02 14.34
CA GLN A 97 5.06 3.38 15.65
C GLN A 97 5.89 4.27 16.58
N MET A 98 6.85 5.01 16.05
CA MET A 98 7.73 5.91 16.81
C MET A 98 7.15 7.31 17.01
N GLY A 99 5.99 7.64 16.41
CA GLY A 99 5.44 8.99 16.41
C GLY A 99 6.32 10.00 15.66
N ARG A 100 6.95 9.58 14.55
CA ARG A 100 7.91 10.36 13.75
C ARG A 100 7.39 10.60 12.35
N THR A 101 7.82 11.71 11.75
CA THR A 101 7.61 11.98 10.32
C THR A 101 8.63 11.21 9.50
N LEU A 102 8.17 10.48 8.50
CA LEU A 102 9.03 9.76 7.57
C LEU A 102 9.64 10.73 6.56
N ILE A 103 10.97 10.76 6.47
CA ILE A 103 11.72 11.47 5.43
C ILE A 103 12.37 10.43 4.52
N LEU A 104 11.94 10.37 3.28
CA LEU A 104 12.46 9.43 2.28
C LEU A 104 13.65 10.05 1.55
N ASN A 105 14.78 9.34 1.54
CA ASN A 105 15.90 9.60 0.66
C ASN A 105 15.95 8.49 -0.39
N SER A 106 15.55 8.80 -1.63
CA SER A 106 15.54 7.87 -2.75
C SER A 106 16.69 8.07 -3.74
N THR A 107 17.63 8.98 -3.46
CA THR A 107 18.75 9.31 -4.35
C THR A 107 19.56 8.08 -4.80
N PRO A 108 19.87 7.09 -3.93
CA PRO A 108 20.64 5.92 -4.37
C PRO A 108 19.79 4.85 -5.06
N TRP A 109 18.47 5.03 -5.22
CA TRP A 109 17.60 4.01 -5.77
C TRP A 109 17.70 3.96 -7.30
N HIS A 110 18.03 2.79 -7.84
CA HIS A 110 18.34 2.57 -9.25
C HIS A 110 17.16 2.80 -10.22
N TYR A 111 15.90 2.78 -9.73
CA TYR A 111 14.73 3.13 -10.55
C TYR A 111 14.55 4.64 -10.74
N THR A 112 15.23 5.46 -9.94
CA THR A 112 15.12 6.92 -10.00
C THR A 112 16.51 7.57 -9.98
N PRO A 113 17.32 7.37 -11.03
CA PRO A 113 18.75 7.74 -11.05
C PRO A 113 19.00 9.25 -11.20
N ASN A 114 17.95 10.06 -11.34
CA ASN A 114 18.06 11.51 -11.51
C ASN A 114 17.74 12.27 -10.21
N ASP A 115 18.07 13.56 -10.18
CA ASP A 115 17.86 14.41 -9.00
C ASP A 115 16.38 14.58 -8.61
N ARG A 116 15.44 14.28 -9.52
CA ARG A 116 13.99 14.31 -9.22
C ARG A 116 13.55 13.07 -8.45
N GLY A 117 14.28 11.96 -8.57
CA GLY A 117 14.13 10.79 -7.72
C GLY A 117 12.70 10.23 -7.73
N TRP A 118 12.26 9.80 -6.54
CA TRP A 118 10.88 9.37 -6.25
C TRP A 118 9.81 10.33 -6.79
N THR A 119 10.10 11.64 -6.76
CA THR A 119 9.10 12.68 -7.02
C THR A 119 8.79 12.89 -8.51
N GLU A 120 9.55 12.25 -9.40
CA GLU A 120 9.26 12.27 -10.84
C GLU A 120 7.92 11.59 -11.16
N VAL A 121 7.64 10.48 -10.48
CA VAL A 121 6.45 9.64 -10.75
C VAL A 121 5.43 9.65 -9.62
N LEU A 122 5.89 9.77 -8.37
CA LEU A 122 5.07 9.71 -7.17
C LEU A 122 5.12 11.03 -6.42
N GLN A 123 4.10 11.32 -5.62
CA GLN A 123 4.09 12.46 -4.72
C GLN A 123 5.07 12.21 -3.57
N PRO A 124 5.62 13.28 -2.97
CA PRO A 124 6.40 13.16 -1.75
C PRO A 124 5.66 12.38 -0.66
N VAL A 125 6.41 11.54 0.06
CA VAL A 125 5.86 10.75 1.17
C VAL A 125 5.59 11.67 2.38
N ALA A 126 6.51 12.61 2.63
CA ALA A 126 6.33 13.67 3.60
C ALA A 126 5.52 14.85 3.02
N GLY A 127 4.85 15.59 3.89
CA GLY A 127 4.14 16.82 3.54
C GLY A 127 5.09 17.97 3.18
N PRO A 128 4.57 19.05 2.57
CA PRO A 128 5.36 20.15 2.02
C PRO A 128 6.19 20.91 3.06
N SER A 129 5.75 20.95 4.33
CA SER A 129 6.53 21.53 5.43
C SER A 129 7.88 20.84 5.65
N CYS A 130 8.05 19.61 5.13
CA CYS A 130 9.23 18.77 5.26
C CYS A 130 10.04 18.62 3.96
N GLU A 131 9.75 19.38 2.90
CA GLU A 131 10.45 19.27 1.61
C GLU A 131 11.97 19.47 1.76
N ASN A 132 12.37 20.41 2.62
CA ASN A 132 13.78 20.67 2.97
C ASN A 132 14.08 20.27 4.42
N ALA A 133 13.61 19.10 4.84
CA ALA A 133 13.83 18.62 6.19
C ALA A 133 15.33 18.49 6.51
N GLY A 134 15.80 19.28 7.48
CA GLY A 134 17.14 19.15 8.03
C GLY A 134 17.29 17.89 8.90
N SER A 135 18.52 17.61 9.33
CA SER A 135 18.87 16.43 10.14
C SER A 135 18.50 16.56 11.63
N GLN A 136 17.95 17.69 12.07
CA GLN A 136 17.57 17.88 13.47
C GLN A 136 16.46 16.91 13.90
N ASN A 137 16.63 16.28 15.06
CA ASN A 137 15.71 15.29 15.64
C ASN A 137 15.44 14.07 14.74
N MET A 138 16.36 13.77 13.82
CA MET A 138 16.23 12.68 12.86
C MET A 138 16.94 11.42 13.34
N VAL A 139 16.23 10.30 13.33
CA VAL A 139 16.85 8.97 13.41
C VAL A 139 17.34 8.62 12.01
N VAL A 140 18.64 8.39 11.85
CA VAL A 140 19.27 8.16 10.54
C VAL A 140 19.71 6.72 10.28
N ASP A 141 19.81 5.89 11.32
CA ASP A 141 20.38 4.54 11.22
C ASP A 141 19.30 3.46 11.35
N GLY A 142 19.51 2.33 10.66
CA GLY A 142 18.75 1.09 10.85
C GLY A 142 17.48 0.93 9.99
N TYR A 143 17.15 1.87 9.09
CA TYR A 143 15.95 1.82 8.26
C TYR A 143 16.23 2.08 6.77
N PRO A 144 15.75 1.20 5.85
CA PRO A 144 14.90 0.02 6.07
C PRO A 144 15.66 -1.19 6.69
N GLY A 145 16.99 -1.10 6.78
CA GLY A 145 17.87 -2.05 7.44
C GLY A 145 18.44 -3.09 6.48
N HIS A 146 19.77 -3.10 6.33
CA HIS A 146 20.47 -4.07 5.46
C HIS A 146 20.87 -5.37 6.19
N GLU A 147 21.04 -5.35 7.53
CA GLU A 147 21.56 -6.51 8.30
C GLU A 147 20.65 -7.04 9.44
N TRP A 148 19.70 -6.23 9.95
CA TRP A 148 18.82 -6.59 11.08
C TRP A 148 17.36 -6.79 10.66
N GLY A 149 17.10 -6.78 9.35
CA GLY A 149 15.78 -6.62 8.74
C GLY A 149 14.73 -7.64 9.16
N LEU A 150 15.10 -8.90 9.40
CA LEU A 150 14.13 -9.95 9.75
C LEU A 150 13.53 -9.77 11.15
N LYS A 151 14.35 -9.44 12.17
CA LYS A 151 13.85 -9.20 13.53
C LYS A 151 13.03 -7.92 13.59
N THR A 152 13.44 -6.86 12.89
CA THR A 152 12.74 -5.57 12.96
C THR A 152 11.45 -5.59 12.13
N ARG A 153 11.46 -6.13 10.90
CA ARG A 153 10.24 -6.26 10.04
C ARG A 153 9.18 -7.19 10.62
N SER A 154 9.54 -8.09 11.54
CA SER A 154 8.55 -8.92 12.27
C SER A 154 7.48 -8.10 13.01
N ARG A 155 7.77 -6.82 13.32
CA ARG A 155 6.82 -5.85 13.90
C ARG A 155 5.75 -5.35 12.92
N MET A 156 5.86 -5.65 11.62
CA MET A 156 4.75 -5.49 10.65
C MET A 156 3.67 -6.58 10.80
N ARG A 157 3.63 -7.29 11.92
CA ARG A 157 2.54 -8.22 12.27
C ARG A 157 1.58 -7.63 13.30
N ASP A 158 1.73 -6.35 13.63
CA ASP A 158 0.87 -5.67 14.58
C ASP A 158 -0.10 -4.72 13.86
N LEU A 159 -1.40 -4.92 14.11
CA LEU A 159 -2.43 -3.93 13.78
C LEU A 159 -2.48 -2.87 14.89
N PRO A 160 -2.75 -1.59 14.56
CA PRO A 160 -3.00 -0.61 15.59
C PRO A 160 -4.28 -0.97 16.36
N ALA A 161 -4.24 -0.88 17.68
CA ALA A 161 -5.34 -1.32 18.56
C ALA A 161 -6.68 -0.64 18.21
N SER A 162 -6.64 0.61 17.74
CA SER A 162 -7.82 1.39 17.33
C SER A 162 -8.54 0.85 16.09
N PHE A 163 -7.90 0.01 15.29
CA PHE A 163 -8.46 -0.56 14.05
C PHE A 163 -8.62 -2.08 14.12
N ALA A 164 -7.87 -2.76 14.99
CA ALA A 164 -7.78 -4.22 15.03
C ALA A 164 -9.16 -4.90 15.13
N LYS A 165 -10.00 -4.48 16.11
CA LYS A 165 -11.33 -5.06 16.31
C LYS A 165 -12.23 -4.92 15.08
N ASP A 166 -12.29 -3.71 14.52
CA ASP A 166 -13.16 -3.42 13.38
C ASP A 166 -12.68 -4.16 12.12
N LEU A 167 -11.37 -4.23 11.88
CA LEU A 167 -10.80 -4.91 10.72
C LEU A 167 -11.00 -6.41 10.77
N VAL A 168 -10.67 -7.04 11.90
CA VAL A 168 -10.79 -8.50 12.06
C VAL A 168 -12.25 -8.95 11.92
N ALA A 169 -13.20 -8.14 12.40
CA ALA A 169 -14.61 -8.47 12.30
C ALA A 169 -15.19 -8.30 10.89
N ASN A 170 -14.57 -7.49 10.02
CA ASN A 170 -15.21 -7.06 8.77
C ASN A 170 -14.37 -7.29 7.49
N HIS A 171 -13.13 -7.75 7.60
CA HIS A 171 -12.26 -7.98 6.43
C HIS A 171 -11.63 -9.37 6.49
N GLY A 172 -11.67 -10.11 5.38
CA GLY A 172 -11.08 -11.45 5.28
C GLY A 172 -9.56 -11.47 5.42
N GLU A 173 -8.91 -10.34 5.10
CA GLU A 173 -7.45 -10.16 5.23
C GLU A 173 -7.09 -8.82 5.91
N PRO A 174 -7.24 -8.70 7.24
CA PRO A 174 -7.09 -7.43 7.97
C PRO A 174 -5.73 -6.74 7.78
N TYR A 175 -4.66 -7.52 7.74
CA TYR A 175 -3.30 -7.03 7.59
C TYR A 175 -3.05 -6.47 6.18
N ALA A 176 -3.47 -7.21 5.15
CA ALA A 176 -3.35 -6.76 3.76
C ALA A 176 -4.12 -5.45 3.55
N TRP A 177 -5.31 -5.33 4.14
CA TRP A 177 -6.07 -4.09 4.08
C TRP A 177 -5.32 -2.93 4.75
N TRP A 178 -4.85 -3.11 5.98
CA TRP A 178 -4.17 -2.05 6.75
C TRP A 178 -2.91 -1.54 6.05
N TYR A 179 -2.00 -2.44 5.68
CA TYR A 179 -0.77 -2.05 5.00
C TYR A 179 -1.04 -1.56 3.57
N GLY A 180 -2.08 -2.07 2.92
CA GLY A 180 -2.57 -1.57 1.65
C GLY A 180 -2.96 -0.09 1.68
N GLN A 181 -3.56 0.40 2.78
CA GLN A 181 -3.86 1.83 2.92
C GLN A 181 -2.60 2.70 2.97
N ILE A 182 -1.57 2.25 3.70
CA ILE A 182 -0.29 2.97 3.79
C ILE A 182 0.41 2.93 2.42
N LEU A 183 0.41 1.78 1.76
CA LEU A 183 1.00 1.60 0.45
C LEU A 183 0.29 2.47 -0.61
N ALA A 184 -1.04 2.60 -0.54
CA ALA A 184 -1.80 3.51 -1.41
C ALA A 184 -1.42 4.99 -1.21
N TYR A 185 -1.12 5.40 0.03
CA TYR A 185 -0.61 6.74 0.31
C TYR A 185 0.82 6.95 -0.23
N ILE A 186 1.68 5.93 -0.12
CA ILE A 186 3.04 5.93 -0.69
C ILE A 186 2.97 6.05 -2.22
N PHE A 187 2.08 5.30 -2.89
CA PHE A 187 1.90 5.32 -4.34
C PHE A 187 0.98 6.43 -4.88
N ARG A 188 0.83 7.55 -4.16
CA ARG A 188 0.11 8.70 -4.71
C ARG A 188 0.85 9.19 -5.95
N LEU A 189 0.20 9.08 -7.10
CA LEU A 189 0.79 9.46 -8.39
C LEU A 189 0.90 10.99 -8.53
N GLN A 190 1.95 11.45 -9.22
CA GLN A 190 1.98 12.81 -9.75
C GLN A 190 0.87 13.03 -10.77
N ASN A 191 0.47 14.29 -10.98
CA ASN A 191 -0.57 14.62 -11.95
C ASN A 191 -0.16 14.23 -13.38
N SER A 192 1.12 14.39 -13.73
CA SER A 192 1.69 13.96 -15.01
C SER A 192 1.54 12.44 -15.22
N THR A 193 1.92 11.64 -14.22
CA THR A 193 1.82 10.17 -14.26
C THR A 193 0.38 9.70 -14.31
N ARG A 194 -0.50 10.33 -13.51
CA ARG A 194 -1.95 10.05 -13.56
C ARG A 194 -2.50 10.31 -14.95
N LYS A 195 -2.14 11.44 -15.57
CA LYS A 195 -2.55 11.77 -16.93
C LYS A 195 -2.08 10.73 -17.95
N LEU A 196 -0.82 10.29 -17.85
CA LEU A 196 -0.29 9.25 -18.74
C LEU A 196 -1.07 7.94 -18.63
N ILE A 197 -1.45 7.53 -17.41
CA ILE A 197 -2.26 6.33 -17.19
C ILE A 197 -3.68 6.50 -17.76
N GLU A 198 -4.32 7.65 -17.55
CA GLU A 198 -5.65 7.92 -18.10
C GLU A 198 -5.62 7.98 -19.64
N ASP A 199 -4.62 8.62 -20.23
CA ASP A 199 -4.43 8.68 -21.68
C ASP A 199 -4.19 7.26 -22.25
N PHE A 200 -3.42 6.42 -21.56
CA PHE A 200 -3.26 5.00 -21.91
C PHE A 200 -4.59 4.24 -21.87
N LYS A 201 -5.38 4.42 -20.79
CA LYS A 201 -6.68 3.76 -20.66
C LYS A 201 -7.64 4.16 -21.77
N MET A 202 -7.71 5.45 -22.08
CA MET A 202 -8.56 5.97 -23.16
C MET A 202 -8.12 5.44 -24.52
N LYS A 203 -6.82 5.44 -24.81
CA LYS A 203 -6.26 4.96 -26.09
C LYS A 203 -6.49 3.46 -26.31
N ASN A 204 -6.48 2.66 -25.25
CA ASN A 204 -6.56 1.20 -25.32
C ASN A 204 -7.95 0.65 -24.98
N ASP A 205 -8.98 1.48 -24.99
CA ASP A 205 -10.36 1.09 -24.69
C ASP A 205 -10.51 0.32 -23.37
N TYR A 206 -9.79 0.74 -22.33
CA TYR A 206 -9.76 0.06 -21.04
C TYR A 206 -11.15 0.13 -20.37
N LYS A 207 -11.84 -1.00 -20.31
CA LYS A 207 -13.25 -1.10 -19.88
C LYS A 207 -13.47 -2.26 -18.92
N HIS A 208 -14.34 -2.05 -17.93
CA HIS A 208 -14.81 -3.10 -17.03
C HIS A 208 -16.07 -3.82 -17.60
N PRO A 209 -16.33 -5.08 -17.19
CA PRO A 209 -15.45 -5.94 -16.42
C PRO A 209 -14.20 -6.36 -17.22
N ILE A 210 -13.08 -6.51 -16.53
CA ILE A 210 -11.78 -6.91 -17.06
C ILE A 210 -11.05 -7.73 -16.00
N VAL A 211 -10.36 -8.78 -16.42
CA VAL A 211 -9.49 -9.58 -15.55
C VAL A 211 -8.05 -9.17 -15.83
N ALA A 212 -7.33 -8.71 -14.81
CA ALA A 212 -5.91 -8.39 -14.93
C ALA A 212 -5.08 -9.62 -14.55
N ILE A 213 -4.15 -10.02 -15.42
CA ILE A 213 -3.29 -11.18 -15.25
C ILE A 213 -1.85 -10.71 -15.32
N HIS A 214 -1.06 -11.06 -14.30
CA HIS A 214 0.37 -10.80 -14.26
C HIS A 214 1.12 -12.13 -14.41
N ILE A 215 1.84 -12.28 -15.51
CA ILE A 215 2.61 -13.49 -15.85
C ILE A 215 4.09 -13.13 -15.75
N ARG A 216 4.80 -13.77 -14.83
CA ARG A 216 6.22 -13.48 -14.57
C ARG A 216 7.07 -14.70 -14.89
N ARG A 217 8.06 -14.59 -15.79
CA ARG A 217 8.84 -15.73 -16.31
C ARG A 217 10.36 -15.54 -16.30
N THR A 218 10.87 -14.38 -16.71
CA THR A 218 12.28 -14.24 -17.11
C THR A 218 13.22 -14.02 -15.92
N ASP A 219 12.82 -13.20 -14.95
CA ASP A 219 13.72 -12.67 -13.92
C ASP A 219 13.73 -13.45 -12.60
N LYS A 220 12.91 -14.52 -12.49
CA LYS A 220 12.60 -15.20 -11.22
C LYS A 220 12.45 -16.71 -11.29
N LYS A 221 13.12 -17.38 -12.24
CA LYS A 221 13.06 -18.84 -12.41
C LYS A 221 13.44 -19.66 -11.16
N GLU A 222 14.20 -19.07 -10.23
CA GLU A 222 14.57 -19.71 -8.96
C GLU A 222 13.61 -19.41 -7.80
N GLU A 223 12.71 -18.42 -7.93
CA GLU A 223 11.79 -17.99 -6.87
C GLU A 223 10.34 -18.43 -7.11
N ALA A 224 9.96 -18.70 -8.36
CA ALA A 224 8.63 -19.15 -8.74
C ALA A 224 8.69 -20.21 -9.84
N ALA A 225 7.71 -21.12 -9.84
CA ALA A 225 7.56 -22.12 -10.88
C ALA A 225 7.11 -21.49 -12.19
N PHE A 226 7.44 -22.14 -13.30
CA PHE A 226 6.83 -21.82 -14.58
C PHE A 226 5.36 -22.26 -14.57
N HIS A 227 4.49 -21.36 -15.04
CA HIS A 227 3.07 -21.63 -15.23
C HIS A 227 2.67 -21.31 -16.67
N ASP A 228 1.96 -22.24 -17.30
CA ASP A 228 1.46 -22.09 -18.66
C ASP A 228 0.34 -21.04 -18.70
N VAL A 229 0.21 -20.30 -19.81
CA VAL A 229 -0.82 -19.24 -19.92
C VAL A 229 -2.24 -19.80 -19.73
N THR A 230 -2.48 -21.05 -20.11
CA THR A 230 -3.78 -21.71 -19.98
C THR A 230 -4.24 -21.82 -18.52
N GLU A 231 -3.31 -21.99 -17.57
CA GLU A 231 -3.62 -22.03 -16.13
C GLU A 231 -4.23 -20.69 -15.67
N TYR A 232 -3.63 -19.57 -16.07
CA TYR A 232 -4.15 -18.24 -15.77
C TYR A 232 -5.50 -17.97 -16.44
N MET A 233 -5.64 -18.38 -17.70
CA MET A 233 -6.87 -18.15 -18.49
C MET A 233 -8.06 -18.95 -17.96
N GLN A 234 -7.83 -20.11 -17.33
CA GLN A 234 -8.89 -20.85 -16.66
C GLN A 234 -9.57 -20.00 -15.58
N HIS A 235 -8.80 -19.31 -14.74
CA HIS A 235 -9.36 -18.45 -13.70
C HIS A 235 -10.10 -17.23 -14.27
N ALA A 236 -9.63 -16.68 -15.40
CA ALA A 236 -10.34 -15.62 -16.09
C ALA A 236 -11.70 -16.12 -16.63
N GLU A 237 -11.72 -17.33 -17.19
CA GLU A 237 -12.95 -17.96 -17.70
C GLU A 237 -13.96 -18.26 -16.59
N GLU A 238 -13.48 -18.76 -15.45
CA GLU A 238 -14.30 -18.99 -14.25
C GLU A 238 -14.96 -17.68 -13.76
N PHE A 239 -14.20 -16.58 -13.75
CA PHE A 239 -14.73 -15.26 -13.40
C PHE A 239 -15.85 -14.82 -14.34
N TYR A 240 -15.65 -14.90 -15.66
CA TYR A 240 -16.68 -14.50 -16.63
C TYR A 240 -17.89 -15.44 -16.62
N SER A 241 -17.66 -16.74 -16.42
CA SER A 241 -18.74 -17.72 -16.22
C SER A 241 -19.61 -17.35 -15.02
N SER A 242 -19.00 -16.90 -13.92
CA SER A 242 -19.74 -16.43 -12.74
C SER A 242 -20.60 -15.18 -13.02
N LEU A 243 -20.18 -14.30 -13.94
CA LEU A 243 -20.97 -13.13 -14.35
C LEU A 243 -22.13 -13.56 -15.24
N ALA A 244 -21.89 -14.46 -16.19
CA ALA A 244 -22.92 -15.03 -17.05
C ALA A 244 -24.02 -15.74 -16.23
N LEU A 245 -23.64 -16.52 -15.21
CA LEU A 245 -24.59 -17.17 -14.29
C LEU A 245 -25.45 -16.18 -13.49
N ARG A 246 -24.95 -14.96 -13.26
CA ARG A 246 -25.69 -13.85 -12.64
C ARG A 246 -26.51 -13.04 -13.66
N GLY A 247 -26.62 -13.51 -14.89
CA GLY A 247 -27.35 -12.84 -15.97
C GLY A 247 -26.60 -11.66 -16.61
N GLN A 248 -25.32 -11.46 -16.28
CA GLN A 248 -24.51 -10.40 -16.88
C GLN A 248 -23.79 -10.93 -18.12
N GLN A 249 -24.34 -10.64 -19.30
CA GLN A 249 -23.68 -10.92 -20.57
C GLN A 249 -22.74 -9.76 -20.92
N VAL A 250 -21.43 -10.00 -20.78
CA VAL A 250 -20.39 -9.00 -20.94
C VAL A 250 -19.30 -9.50 -21.88
N GLN A 251 -18.67 -8.59 -22.62
CA GLN A 251 -17.49 -8.92 -23.40
C GLN A 251 -16.35 -9.29 -22.44
N LYS A 252 -15.75 -10.46 -22.66
CA LYS A 252 -14.58 -10.93 -21.90
C LYS A 252 -13.35 -10.12 -22.30
N ARG A 253 -12.71 -9.49 -21.32
CA ARG A 253 -11.48 -8.69 -21.49
C ARG A 253 -10.41 -9.17 -20.54
N VAL A 254 -9.17 -9.23 -21.02
CA VAL A 254 -8.00 -9.49 -20.18
C VAL A 254 -6.98 -8.36 -20.33
N PHE A 255 -6.37 -7.95 -19.23
CA PHE A 255 -5.23 -7.04 -19.22
C PHE A 255 -4.00 -7.84 -18.78
N ILE A 256 -3.01 -7.97 -19.67
CA ILE A 256 -1.82 -8.79 -19.41
C ILE A 256 -0.65 -7.90 -19.07
N ALA A 257 -0.02 -8.16 -17.92
CA ALA A 257 1.29 -7.64 -17.57
C ALA A 257 2.28 -8.81 -17.57
N THR A 258 3.39 -8.68 -18.32
CA THR A 258 4.40 -9.75 -18.42
C THR A 258 5.78 -9.16 -18.63
N ASP A 259 6.80 -9.83 -18.10
CA ASP A 259 8.22 -9.57 -18.38
C ASP A 259 8.75 -10.39 -19.57
N ASP A 260 7.97 -11.38 -20.04
CA ASP A 260 8.25 -12.19 -21.21
C ASP A 260 7.35 -11.77 -22.39
N PRO A 261 7.92 -11.22 -23.48
CA PRO A 261 7.14 -10.78 -24.64
C PRO A 261 6.49 -11.95 -25.41
N GLU A 262 7.02 -13.18 -25.30
CA GLU A 262 6.48 -14.36 -26.01
C GLU A 262 5.11 -14.77 -25.48
N VAL A 263 4.79 -14.42 -24.23
CA VAL A 263 3.48 -14.66 -23.59
C VAL A 263 2.34 -14.07 -24.41
N ILE A 264 2.52 -12.89 -25.02
CA ILE A 264 1.46 -12.26 -25.82
C ILE A 264 1.17 -13.10 -27.07
N THR A 265 2.21 -13.61 -27.74
CA THR A 265 2.08 -14.50 -28.88
C THR A 265 1.40 -15.81 -28.49
N GLU A 266 1.78 -16.38 -27.35
CA GLU A 266 1.21 -17.62 -26.83
C GLU A 266 -0.30 -17.49 -26.55
N ILE A 267 -0.71 -16.37 -25.94
CA ILE A 267 -2.12 -16.07 -25.65
C ILE A 267 -2.93 -15.89 -26.93
N ILE A 268 -2.36 -15.33 -28.00
CA ILE A 268 -3.07 -15.16 -29.27
C ILE A 268 -3.24 -16.49 -30.01
N GLN A 269 -2.32 -17.44 -29.81
CA GLN A 269 -2.32 -18.75 -30.48
C GLN A 269 -3.23 -19.79 -29.82
N LYS A 270 -3.44 -19.69 -28.50
CA LYS A 270 -4.24 -20.62 -27.69
C LYS A 270 -5.67 -20.11 -27.47
#